data_AF-A0A3N5P0W0-F1
#
_entry.id   AF-A0A3N5P0W0-F1
#
_cell.length_a   1.000
_cell.length_b   1.000
_cell.length_c   1.000
_cell.angle_alpha   90.00
_cell.angle_beta   90.00
_cell.angle_gamma   90.00
#
_symmetry.space_group_name_H-M   'P 1'
#
loop_
_entity.id
_entity.type
_entity.pdbx_description
1 polymer ?
#
loop_
_entity_poly.entity_id
_entity_poly.type
_entity_poly.pdbx_seq_one_letter_code
_entity_poly.pdbx_strand_id
1 'polypeptide(L)'
;MTRRTSRLVLLFVSLLAGLCQTPSARAETPAETAAAFGLLGTWAVDCRLPPSLGNGYLTYAAAPGGNIAHDRDFGSQRNVGEVVRASLTAGGIDLVVFFPVSAQSRQITIAKAADGRVRTIADSFISANEYAIRDGRLVATGAEMPWQMRCR
;
A
#
# COMPACT_ATOMS: atom_id res chain seq x y z
N MET A 1 77.95 -4.79 24.06
CA MET A 1 76.47 -4.60 24.00
C MET A 1 76.18 -3.27 23.34
N THR A 2 75.82 -3.28 22.06
CA THR A 2 75.84 -2.15 21.13
C THR A 2 74.44 -1.55 20.93
N ARG A 3 74.26 -0.27 21.26
CA ARG A 3 73.11 0.53 20.84
C ARG A 3 73.40 1.10 19.45
N ARG A 4 72.54 0.84 18.47
CA ARG A 4 72.53 1.52 17.17
C ARG A 4 71.23 2.28 17.00
N THR A 5 71.38 3.57 16.79
CA THR A 5 70.38 4.49 16.27
C THR A 5 70.07 4.19 14.79
N SER A 6 68.88 4.61 14.35
CA SER A 6 68.65 5.39 13.13
C SER A 6 67.60 4.85 12.14
N ARG A 7 66.82 5.81 11.64
CA ARG A 7 66.12 5.93 10.34
C ARG A 7 64.63 5.60 10.28
N LEU A 8 63.87 6.69 10.09
CA LEU A 8 62.63 6.77 9.33
C LEU A 8 62.59 5.74 8.19
N VAL A 9 61.52 4.94 8.14
CA VAL A 9 61.05 4.29 6.91
C VAL A 9 59.61 4.73 6.67
N LEU A 10 59.46 5.45 5.58
CA LEU A 10 58.25 5.99 4.99
C LEU A 10 57.38 4.88 4.35
N LEU A 11 56.08 5.20 4.27
CA LEU A 11 55.15 4.90 3.17
C LEU A 11 54.51 3.51 3.04
N PHE A 12 53.24 3.56 2.60
CA PHE A 12 52.37 2.51 2.02
C PHE A 12 51.65 1.56 2.99
N VAL A 13 50.54 2.00 3.57
CA VAL A 13 49.36 1.14 3.72
C VAL A 13 48.16 1.83 3.07
N SER A 14 48.16 1.72 1.74
CA SER A 14 47.02 1.30 0.93
C SER A 14 45.63 1.73 1.39
N LEU A 15 45.26 2.89 0.87
CA LEU A 15 43.98 3.26 0.29
C LEU A 15 43.16 2.07 -0.26
N LEU A 16 42.51 1.32 0.63
CA LEU A 16 41.45 0.34 0.34
C LEU A 16 40.27 0.62 1.28
N ALA A 17 39.92 1.89 1.43
CA ALA A 17 38.64 2.27 2.01
C ALA A 17 37.57 1.86 0.99
N GLY A 18 37.01 0.67 1.22
CA GLY A 18 36.06 0.02 0.34
C GLY A 18 34.94 0.98 -0.08
N LEU A 19 34.76 1.06 -1.40
CA LEU A 19 33.48 1.39 -2.02
C LEU A 19 32.49 0.27 -1.68
N CYS A 20 32.12 0.12 -0.41
CA CYS A 20 30.89 -0.57 -0.04
C CYS A 20 29.78 0.39 -0.44
N GLN A 21 29.37 0.32 -1.71
CA GLN A 21 28.11 0.91 -2.15
C GLN A 21 27.02 0.16 -1.40
N THR A 22 26.64 0.67 -0.23
CA THR A 22 25.42 0.22 0.44
C THR A 22 24.29 0.49 -0.55
N PRO A 23 23.51 -0.52 -0.97
CA PRO A 23 22.34 -0.26 -1.79
C PRO A 23 21.48 0.74 -1.00
N SER A 24 21.25 1.91 -1.59
CA SER A 24 20.26 2.84 -1.05
C SER A 24 18.94 2.10 -1.04
N ALA A 25 18.50 1.68 0.14
CA ALA A 25 17.18 1.12 0.33
C ALA A 25 16.18 2.21 -0.06
N ARG A 26 15.70 2.17 -1.31
CA ARG A 26 14.57 2.99 -1.71
C ARG A 26 13.36 2.43 -0.97
N ALA A 27 12.67 3.29 -0.24
CA ALA A 27 11.38 2.93 0.30
C ALA A 27 10.47 2.52 -0.87
N GLU A 28 9.92 1.31 -0.80
CA GLU A 28 8.97 0.82 -1.79
C GLU A 28 7.78 1.79 -1.84
N THR A 29 7.39 2.20 -3.05
CA THR A 29 6.25 3.08 -3.25
C THR A 29 4.95 2.33 -2.99
N PRO A 30 3.86 3.03 -2.62
CA PRO A 30 2.55 2.40 -2.48
C PRO A 30 2.14 1.57 -3.70
N ALA A 31 2.40 2.08 -4.90
CA ALA A 31 2.11 1.40 -6.16
C ALA A 31 2.92 0.11 -6.35
N GLU A 32 4.21 0.09 -5.99
CA GLU A 32 5.05 -1.11 -6.04
C GLU A 32 4.55 -2.18 -5.06
N THR A 33 4.27 -1.82 -3.80
CA THR A 33 3.70 -2.75 -2.81
C THR A 33 2.34 -3.30 -3.27
N ALA A 34 1.48 -2.44 -3.81
CA ALA A 34 0.18 -2.84 -4.35
C ALA A 34 0.31 -3.71 -5.61
N ALA A 35 1.32 -3.49 -6.45
CA ALA A 35 1.61 -4.33 -7.60
C ALA A 35 2.10 -5.72 -7.15
N ALA A 36 3.01 -5.79 -6.18
CA ALA A 36 3.51 -7.03 -5.60
C ALA A 36 2.39 -7.83 -4.91
N PHE A 37 1.49 -7.14 -4.21
CA PHE A 37 0.28 -7.77 -3.69
C PHE A 37 -0.66 -8.22 -4.81
N GLY A 38 -0.68 -7.56 -5.96
CA GLY A 38 -1.63 -7.76 -7.04
C GLY A 38 -2.99 -7.09 -6.75
N LEU A 39 -2.99 -5.85 -6.27
CA LEU A 39 -4.18 -5.02 -6.05
C LEU A 39 -4.51 -4.11 -7.25
N LEU A 40 -3.51 -3.68 -8.03
CA LEU A 40 -3.74 -2.73 -9.12
C LEU A 40 -4.75 -3.27 -10.15
N GLY A 41 -5.63 -2.39 -10.62
CA GLY A 41 -6.75 -2.69 -11.51
C GLY A 41 -8.11 -2.36 -10.91
N THR A 42 -9.18 -2.77 -11.60
CA THR A 42 -10.57 -2.52 -11.20
C THR A 42 -11.18 -3.78 -10.60
N TRP A 43 -11.94 -3.60 -9.52
CA TRP A 43 -12.58 -4.66 -8.75
C TRP A 43 -14.06 -4.37 -8.56
N ALA A 44 -14.90 -5.41 -8.66
CA ALA A 44 -16.33 -5.31 -8.40
C ALA A 44 -16.86 -6.66 -7.91
N VAL A 45 -18.08 -6.69 -7.37
CA VAL A 45 -18.74 -7.94 -6.96
C VAL A 45 -19.14 -8.76 -8.19
N ASP A 46 -19.74 -8.10 -9.18
CA ASP A 46 -20.02 -8.67 -10.50
C ASP A 46 -19.67 -7.64 -11.57
N CYS A 47 -18.62 -7.93 -12.34
CA CYS A 47 -18.12 -7.05 -13.40
C CYS A 47 -19.08 -6.89 -14.60
N ARG A 48 -20.21 -7.62 -14.61
CA ARG A 48 -21.24 -7.52 -15.66
C ARG A 48 -22.38 -6.57 -15.28
N LEU A 49 -22.47 -6.17 -14.02
CA LEU A 49 -23.49 -5.25 -13.52
C LEU A 49 -22.94 -3.82 -13.48
N PRO A 50 -23.77 -2.78 -13.69
CA PRO A 50 -23.31 -1.41 -13.56
C PRO A 50 -22.89 -1.08 -12.11
N PRO A 51 -22.08 -0.01 -11.93
CA PRO A 51 -21.77 0.52 -10.61
C PRO A 51 -23.03 0.87 -9.81
N SER A 52 -23.08 0.43 -8.55
CA SER A 52 -24.15 0.76 -7.60
C SER A 52 -23.64 0.62 -6.17
N LEU A 53 -24.44 1.01 -5.17
CA LEU A 53 -24.09 0.78 -3.76
C LEU A 53 -23.86 -0.71 -3.43
N GLY A 54 -24.53 -1.62 -4.13
CA GLY A 54 -24.34 -3.07 -3.98
C GLY A 54 -23.28 -3.68 -4.89
N ASN A 55 -22.78 -2.91 -5.87
CA ASN A 55 -21.79 -3.35 -6.85
C ASN A 55 -20.81 -2.22 -7.17
N GLY A 56 -20.09 -1.76 -6.14
CA GLY A 56 -19.10 -0.69 -6.32
C GLY A 56 -17.93 -1.15 -7.18
N TYR A 57 -17.52 -0.30 -8.12
CA TYR A 57 -16.31 -0.46 -8.91
C TYR A 57 -15.16 0.29 -8.22
N LEU A 58 -14.19 -0.47 -7.74
CA LEU A 58 -13.02 0.05 -7.02
C LEU A 58 -11.79 -0.10 -7.91
N THR A 59 -11.29 1.02 -8.43
CA THR A 59 -10.08 1.05 -9.25
C THR A 59 -8.89 1.53 -8.43
N TYR A 60 -7.79 0.79 -8.51
CA TYR A 60 -6.49 1.14 -7.95
C TYR A 60 -5.50 1.34 -9.11
N ALA A 61 -5.23 2.60 -9.46
CA ALA A 61 -4.36 2.95 -10.57
C ALA A 61 -3.10 3.65 -10.06
N ALA A 62 -1.91 3.19 -10.47
CA ALA A 62 -0.67 3.86 -10.13
C ALA A 62 -0.66 5.29 -10.69
N ALA A 63 -0.30 6.26 -9.86
CA ALA A 63 -0.15 7.66 -10.22
C ALA A 63 1.33 8.01 -10.42
N PRO A 64 1.65 9.08 -11.17
CA PRO A 64 3.01 9.63 -11.20
C PRO A 64 3.49 9.92 -9.77
N GLY A 65 4.73 9.52 -9.46
CA GLY A 65 5.30 9.66 -8.11
C GLY A 65 5.10 8.46 -7.17
N GLY A 66 4.40 7.41 -7.60
CA GLY A 66 4.35 6.12 -6.89
C GLY A 66 3.17 5.95 -5.93
N ASN A 67 2.33 6.98 -5.76
CA ASN A 67 1.05 6.86 -5.07
C ASN A 67 0.03 6.12 -5.97
N ILE A 68 -1.17 5.85 -5.44
CA ILE A 68 -2.25 5.19 -6.19
C ILE A 68 -3.49 6.08 -6.16
N ALA A 69 -4.09 6.35 -7.31
CA ALA A 69 -5.45 6.85 -7.39
C ALA A 69 -6.42 5.70 -7.08
N HIS A 70 -7.18 5.86 -5.99
CA HIS A 70 -8.25 4.96 -5.60
C HIS A 70 -9.60 5.55 -6.01
N ASP A 71 -10.03 5.25 -7.23
CA ASP A 71 -11.33 5.67 -7.77
C ASP A 71 -12.41 4.69 -7.31
N ARG A 72 -13.47 5.23 -6.72
CA ARG A 72 -14.57 4.47 -6.14
C ARG A 72 -15.87 4.94 -6.77
N ASP A 73 -16.45 4.09 -7.61
CA ASP A 73 -17.70 4.36 -8.31
C ASP A 73 -18.80 3.45 -7.78
N PHE A 74 -19.81 4.05 -7.13
CA PHE A 74 -21.01 3.37 -6.63
C PHE A 74 -22.27 3.81 -7.40
N GLY A 75 -22.12 4.22 -8.66
CA GLY A 75 -23.21 4.70 -9.50
C GLY A 75 -23.52 6.17 -9.23
N SER A 76 -24.48 6.43 -8.33
CA SER A 76 -24.86 7.81 -7.97
C SER A 76 -23.86 8.53 -7.08
N GLN A 77 -22.88 7.80 -6.53
CA GLN A 77 -21.84 8.32 -5.66
C GLN A 77 -20.47 7.93 -6.22
N ARG A 78 -19.60 8.91 -6.41
CA ARG A 78 -18.23 8.69 -6.84
C ARG A 78 -17.27 9.56 -6.08
N ASN A 79 -16.12 9.01 -5.71
CA ASN A 79 -15.00 9.78 -5.18
C ASN A 79 -13.68 9.14 -5.58
N VAL A 80 -12.63 9.95 -5.55
CA VAL A 80 -11.25 9.50 -5.75
C VAL A 80 -10.48 9.81 -4.48
N GLY A 81 -9.87 8.78 -3.90
CA GLY A 81 -8.88 8.91 -2.85
C GLY A 81 -7.47 8.71 -3.39
N GLU A 82 -6.48 9.11 -2.62
CA GLU A 82 -5.07 8.88 -2.90
C GLU A 82 -4.49 7.93 -1.86
N VAL A 83 -3.99 6.78 -2.31
CA VAL A 83 -3.23 5.88 -1.44
C VAL A 83 -1.81 6.41 -1.32
N VAL A 84 -1.50 6.91 -0.12
CA VAL A 84 -0.21 7.54 0.19
C VAL A 84 0.74 6.60 0.95
N ARG A 85 0.24 5.45 1.42
CA ARG A 85 1.04 4.38 2.04
C ARG A 85 0.38 3.04 1.81
N ALA A 86 1.20 2.03 1.56
CA ALA A 86 0.78 0.64 1.52
C ALA A 86 1.78 -0.23 2.28
N SER A 87 1.30 -1.28 2.94
CA SER A 87 2.15 -2.26 3.62
C SER A 87 1.51 -3.64 3.60
N LEU A 88 2.29 -4.67 3.32
CA LEU A 88 1.82 -6.06 3.39
C LEU A 88 1.60 -6.49 4.85
N THR A 89 0.60 -7.32 5.05
CA THR A 89 0.33 -8.01 6.32
C THR A 89 0.28 -9.52 6.08
N ALA A 90 0.20 -10.33 7.14
CA ALA A 90 0.20 -11.79 7.02
C ALA A 90 -0.94 -12.36 6.14
N GLY A 91 -2.03 -11.62 5.94
CA GLY A 91 -3.19 -12.08 5.15
C GLY A 91 -3.73 -11.05 4.16
N GLY A 92 -3.02 -9.96 3.91
CA GLY A 92 -3.58 -8.82 3.20
C GLY A 92 -2.61 -7.68 2.93
N ILE A 93 -3.19 -6.52 2.69
CA ILE A 93 -2.51 -5.25 2.51
C ILE A 93 -3.25 -4.16 3.30
N ASP A 94 -2.50 -3.36 4.03
CA ASP A 94 -2.98 -2.16 4.69
C ASP A 94 -2.68 -0.94 3.82
N LEU A 95 -3.66 -0.07 3.67
CA LEU A 95 -3.58 1.16 2.88
C LEU A 95 -3.89 2.35 3.78
N VAL A 96 -3.15 3.44 3.61
CA VAL A 96 -3.56 4.77 4.08
C VAL A 96 -4.07 5.56 2.89
N VAL A 97 -5.35 5.92 2.91
CA VAL A 97 -6.03 6.61 1.82
C VAL A 97 -6.46 8.00 2.28
N PHE A 98 -6.02 9.04 1.57
CA PHE A 98 -6.47 10.41 1.75
C PHE A 98 -7.58 10.74 0.75
N PHE A 99 -8.74 11.20 1.26
CA PHE A 99 -9.86 11.67 0.44
C PHE A 99 -9.86 13.21 0.45
N PRO A 100 -9.44 13.86 -0.66
CA PRO A 100 -9.23 15.31 -0.67
C PRO A 100 -10.53 16.10 -0.50
N VAL A 101 -11.64 15.62 -1.04
CA VAL A 101 -12.94 16.32 -0.98
C VAL A 101 -13.44 16.49 0.46
N SER A 102 -13.23 15.49 1.32
CA SER A 102 -13.63 15.52 2.73
C SER A 102 -12.47 15.85 3.68
N ALA A 103 -11.26 16.09 3.15
CA ALA A 103 -10.02 16.23 3.91
C ALA A 103 -9.80 15.11 4.94
N GLN A 104 -10.21 13.88 4.60
CA GLN A 104 -10.22 12.75 5.52
C GLN A 104 -9.16 11.71 5.15
N SER A 105 -8.40 11.21 6.13
CA SER A 105 -7.56 10.01 5.95
C SER A 105 -8.22 8.77 6.56
N ARG A 106 -8.15 7.66 5.83
CA ARG A 106 -8.63 6.34 6.25
C ARG A 106 -7.52 5.31 6.24
N GLN A 107 -7.55 4.39 7.19
CA GLN A 107 -6.77 3.16 7.14
C GLN A 107 -7.68 2.01 6.70
N ILE A 108 -7.36 1.41 5.55
CA ILE A 108 -8.16 0.36 4.91
C ILE A 108 -7.32 -0.91 4.82
N THR A 109 -7.83 -2.01 5.35
CA THR A 109 -7.22 -3.33 5.24
C THR A 109 -7.98 -4.18 4.24
N ILE A 110 -7.27 -4.74 3.27
CA ILE A 110 -7.81 -5.61 2.23
C ILE A 110 -7.21 -7.00 2.38
N ALA A 111 -8.07 -8.01 2.52
CA ALA A 111 -7.68 -9.42 2.49
C ALA A 111 -7.76 -9.97 1.06
N LYS A 112 -6.94 -10.98 0.76
CA LYS A 112 -6.97 -11.72 -0.49
C LYS A 112 -7.26 -13.20 -0.24
N ALA A 113 -8.21 -13.76 -0.98
CA ALA A 113 -8.51 -15.17 -0.97
C ALA A 113 -7.53 -15.95 -1.87
N ALA A 114 -7.47 -17.28 -1.69
CA ALA A 114 -6.63 -18.16 -2.51
C ALA A 114 -7.00 -18.13 -4.01
N ASP A 115 -8.26 -17.82 -4.33
CA ASP A 115 -8.75 -17.66 -5.71
C ASP A 115 -8.47 -16.26 -6.30
N GLY A 116 -7.74 -15.40 -5.57
CA GLY A 116 -7.35 -14.06 -6.00
C GLY A 116 -8.40 -12.97 -5.79
N ARG A 117 -9.61 -13.31 -5.33
CA ARG A 117 -10.60 -12.29 -4.93
C ARG A 117 -10.11 -11.49 -3.74
N VAL A 118 -10.62 -10.27 -3.62
CA VAL A 118 -10.28 -9.36 -2.51
C VAL A 118 -11.52 -8.94 -1.74
N ARG A 119 -11.36 -8.59 -0.46
CA ARG A 119 -12.41 -7.96 0.33
C ARG A 119 -11.81 -6.97 1.31
N THR A 120 -12.53 -5.89 1.60
CA THR A 120 -12.19 -4.99 2.70
C THR A 120 -12.56 -5.66 4.02
N ILE A 121 -11.58 -5.81 4.92
CA ILE A 121 -11.81 -6.37 6.27
C ILE A 121 -11.80 -5.31 7.36
N ALA A 122 -11.19 -4.16 7.12
CA ALA A 122 -11.27 -3.00 8.00
C ALA A 122 -11.25 -1.70 7.19
N ASP A 123 -11.99 -0.69 7.64
CA ASP A 123 -11.93 0.69 7.18
C ASP A 123 -12.16 1.60 8.39
N SER A 124 -11.14 2.39 8.75
CA SER A 124 -11.16 3.24 9.94
C SER A 124 -10.77 4.69 9.65
N PHE A 125 -11.37 5.60 10.40
CA PHE A 125 -11.11 7.04 10.36
C PHE A 125 -9.88 7.32 11.24
N ILE A 126 -8.74 7.67 10.64
CA ILE A 126 -7.47 7.82 11.39
C ILE A 126 -7.57 8.87 12.49
N SER A 127 -8.27 9.98 12.25
CA SER A 127 -8.41 11.08 13.22
C SER A 127 -9.37 10.79 14.37
N ALA A 128 -10.37 9.92 14.16
CA ALA A 128 -11.44 9.65 15.12
C ALA A 128 -11.31 8.28 15.81
N ASN A 129 -10.44 7.39 15.30
CA ASN A 129 -10.34 6.00 15.72
C ASN A 129 -11.69 5.24 15.65
N GLU A 130 -12.56 5.65 14.74
CA GLU A 130 -13.86 5.03 14.44
C GLU A 130 -13.74 4.10 13.24
N TYR A 131 -14.62 3.10 13.13
CA TYR A 131 -14.63 2.14 12.03
C TYR A 131 -15.91 2.26 11.21
N ALA A 132 -15.78 2.32 9.88
CA ALA A 132 -16.88 2.08 8.96
C ALA A 132 -17.07 0.58 8.70
N ILE A 133 -15.95 -0.16 8.62
CA ILE A 133 -15.92 -1.62 8.43
C ILE A 133 -14.99 -2.19 9.50
N ARG A 134 -15.44 -3.22 10.22
CA ARG A 134 -14.62 -3.96 11.19
C ARG A 134 -14.89 -5.45 11.04
N ASP A 135 -13.82 -6.24 11.03
CA ASP A 135 -13.87 -7.70 10.86
C ASP A 135 -14.66 -8.17 9.63
N GLY A 136 -14.56 -7.39 8.54
CA GLY A 136 -15.27 -7.64 7.28
C GLY A 136 -16.77 -7.38 7.33
N ARG A 137 -17.27 -6.63 8.32
CA ARG A 137 -18.68 -6.22 8.40
C ARG A 137 -18.81 -4.70 8.47
N LEU A 138 -19.83 -4.16 7.84
CA LEU A 138 -20.24 -2.76 8.01
C LEU A 138 -20.68 -2.53 9.45
N VAL A 139 -20.10 -1.55 10.14
CA VAL A 139 -20.48 -1.24 11.53
C VAL A 139 -21.92 -0.76 11.60
N ALA A 140 -22.39 -0.01 10.60
CA ALA A 140 -23.74 0.57 10.58
C ALA A 140 -24.86 -0.47 10.43
N THR A 141 -24.61 -1.60 9.74
CA THR A 141 -25.67 -2.56 9.37
C THR A 141 -25.38 -4.00 9.78
N GLY A 142 -24.14 -4.33 10.15
CA GLY A 142 -23.69 -5.70 10.37
C GLY A 142 -23.50 -6.55 9.11
N ALA A 143 -23.83 -6.01 7.93
CA ALA A 143 -23.71 -6.72 6.67
C ALA A 143 -22.25 -7.07 6.35
N GLU A 144 -22.02 -8.28 5.84
CA GLU A 144 -20.68 -8.69 5.40
C GLU A 144 -20.25 -7.94 4.15
N MET A 145 -18.98 -7.56 4.12
CA MET A 145 -18.35 -7.01 2.94
C MET A 145 -18.21 -8.09 1.88
N PRO A 146 -18.74 -7.87 0.66
CA PRO A 146 -18.68 -8.88 -0.39
C PRO A 146 -17.24 -9.06 -0.88
N TRP A 147 -16.95 -10.28 -1.31
CA TRP A 147 -15.76 -10.55 -2.10
C TRP A 147 -15.89 -9.93 -3.48
N GLN A 148 -14.83 -9.30 -3.95
CA GLN A 148 -14.74 -8.67 -5.26
C GLN A 148 -13.78 -9.44 -6.15
N MET A 149 -14.13 -9.55 -7.42
CA MET A 149 -13.27 -10.08 -8.47
C MET A 149 -12.66 -8.95 -9.28
N ARG A 150 -11.49 -9.24 -9.86
CA ARG A 150 -10.83 -8.32 -10.77
C ARG A 150 -11.62 -8.28 -12.09
N CYS A 151 -12.00 -7.08 -12.51
CA CYS A 151 -12.62 -6.86 -13.80
C CYS A 151 -11.55 -6.85 -14.90
N ARG A 152 -11.95 -7.31 -16.09
CA ARG A 152 -11.10 -7.39 -17.27
C ARG A 152 -11.04 -6.04 -17.99
#